data_AF-A0A1G1KTH3-F1
#
_entry.id   AF-A0A1G1KTH3-F1
#
_cell.length_a   1.000
_cell.length_b   1.000
_cell.length_c   1.000
_cell.angle_alpha   90.00
_cell.angle_beta   90.00
_cell.angle_gamma   90.00
#
_symmetry.space_group_name_H-M   'P 1'
#
loop_
_entity.id
_entity.type
_entity.pdbx_description
1 polymer ?
#
loop_
_entity_poly.entity_id
_entity_poly.type
_entity_poly.pdbx_seq_one_letter_code
_entity_poly.pdbx_strand_id
1 'polypeptide(L)'
;MNHQQIREKLTAFHDPELPSEERLEIAKHLESCEDCRGVLNRCEHAAKMFSRATLPKPSEKFVTGVMDRLERLEELTPAVVERPTPFLRWLFPAIGYGFALLLMLIAISNREPLIDTETVLLADTPQKTQWTFSKEMPEIDTLLNLKEDV
;
A
#
# COMPACT_ATOMS: atom_id res chain seq x y z
N MET A 1 -23.72 -15.76 -33.14
CA MET A 1 -23.41 -16.73 -34.21
C MET A 1 -24.34 -17.94 -34.18
N ASN A 2 -24.52 -18.64 -35.31
CA ASN A 2 -25.23 -19.93 -35.39
C ASN A 2 -24.27 -21.10 -35.05
N HIS A 3 -24.79 -22.24 -34.60
CA HIS A 3 -24.04 -23.44 -34.23
C HIS A 3 -23.06 -23.91 -35.33
N GLN A 4 -23.48 -23.86 -36.59
CA GLN A 4 -22.63 -24.27 -37.71
C GLN A 4 -21.41 -23.36 -37.90
N GLN A 5 -21.61 -22.04 -37.80
CA GLN A 5 -20.51 -21.06 -37.90
C GLN A 5 -19.51 -21.20 -36.76
N ILE A 6 -20.00 -21.56 -35.57
CA ILE A 6 -19.12 -21.80 -34.41
C ILE A 6 -18.27 -23.04 -34.65
N ARG A 7 -18.86 -24.14 -35.15
CA ARG A 7 -18.12 -25.37 -35.48
C ARG A 7 -16.99 -25.15 -36.47
N GLU A 8 -17.21 -24.32 -37.49
CA GLU A 8 -16.18 -23.98 -38.48
C GLU A 8 -15.04 -23.15 -37.87
N LYS A 9 -15.34 -22.31 -36.87
CA LYS A 9 -14.36 -21.46 -36.18
C LYS A 9 -13.71 -22.09 -34.95
N LEU A 10 -14.06 -23.33 -34.57
CA LEU A 10 -13.50 -23.98 -33.37
C LEU A 10 -11.99 -24.23 -33.46
N THR A 11 -11.46 -24.52 -34.65
CA THR A 11 -10.01 -24.68 -34.85
C THR A 11 -9.26 -23.36 -34.70
N ALA A 12 -9.76 -22.29 -35.32
CA ALA A 12 -9.22 -20.94 -35.15
C ALA A 12 -9.33 -20.43 -33.70
N PHE A 13 -10.36 -20.86 -32.97
CA PHE A 13 -10.51 -20.59 -31.55
C PHE A 13 -9.43 -21.31 -30.70
N HIS A 14 -9.03 -22.53 -31.10
CA HIS A 14 -7.97 -23.30 -30.45
C HIS A 14 -6.57 -22.71 -30.71
N ASP A 15 -6.30 -22.18 -31.92
CA ASP A 15 -4.98 -21.72 -32.37
C ASP A 15 -4.70 -20.20 -32.16
N PRO A 16 -5.21 -19.61 -31.08
CA PRO A 16 -5.38 -18.16 -30.90
C PRO A 16 -5.59 -17.22 -32.10
N GLU A 17 -6.17 -17.65 -33.22
CA GLU A 17 -6.23 -16.84 -34.44
C GLU A 17 -7.41 -15.86 -34.49
N LEU A 18 -8.39 -16.01 -33.60
CA LEU A 18 -9.60 -15.20 -33.60
C LEU A 18 -9.46 -13.87 -32.83
N PRO A 19 -10.11 -12.79 -33.33
CA PRO A 19 -10.19 -11.53 -32.61
C PRO A 19 -10.96 -11.69 -31.29
N SER A 20 -10.67 -10.82 -30.32
CA SER A 20 -11.18 -10.92 -28.93
C SER A 20 -12.70 -10.96 -28.83
N GLU A 21 -13.42 -10.21 -29.67
CA GLU A 21 -14.88 -10.17 -29.71
C GLU A 21 -15.47 -11.53 -30.12
N GLU A 22 -14.98 -12.13 -31.21
CA GLU A 22 -15.45 -13.43 -31.69
C GLU A 22 -15.12 -14.56 -30.72
N ARG A 23 -13.97 -14.50 -30.05
CA ARG A 23 -13.60 -15.46 -29.00
C ARG A 23 -14.61 -15.44 -27.84
N LEU A 24 -15.08 -14.26 -27.46
CA LEU A 24 -16.02 -14.12 -26.36
C LEU A 24 -17.41 -14.67 -26.73
N GLU A 25 -17.86 -14.49 -27.97
CA GLU A 25 -19.08 -15.10 -28.48
C GLU A 25 -19.02 -16.63 -28.50
N ILE A 26 -17.89 -17.19 -28.98
CA ILE A 26 -17.68 -18.63 -29.03
C ILE A 26 -17.59 -19.22 -27.61
N ALA A 27 -16.89 -18.56 -26.69
CA ALA A 27 -16.79 -18.98 -25.29
C ALA A 27 -18.17 -19.08 -24.64
N LYS A 28 -19.03 -18.06 -24.81
CA LYS A 28 -20.42 -18.08 -24.32
C LYS A 28 -21.25 -19.23 -24.91
N HIS A 29 -21.04 -19.56 -26.18
CA HIS A 29 -21.73 -20.71 -26.78
C HIS A 29 -21.22 -22.04 -26.23
N LEU A 30 -19.92 -22.15 -25.96
CA LEU A 30 -19.31 -23.36 -25.38
C LEU A 30 -19.77 -23.63 -23.94
N GLU A 31 -20.24 -22.61 -23.21
CA GLU A 31 -20.87 -22.78 -21.88
C GLU A 31 -22.22 -23.50 -21.98
N SER A 32 -22.99 -23.27 -23.04
CA SER A 32 -24.36 -23.76 -23.19
C SER A 32 -24.51 -24.96 -24.14
N CYS A 33 -23.57 -25.16 -25.08
CA CYS A 33 -23.66 -26.21 -26.10
C CYS A 33 -22.65 -27.35 -25.84
N GLU A 34 -23.16 -28.51 -25.41
CA GLU A 34 -22.33 -29.70 -25.17
C GLU A 34 -21.70 -30.25 -26.47
N ASP A 35 -22.43 -30.21 -27.59
CA ASP A 35 -21.94 -30.71 -28.88
C ASP A 35 -20.67 -30.00 -29.35
N CYS A 36 -20.67 -28.66 -29.31
CA CYS A 36 -19.51 -27.85 -29.68
C CYS A 36 -18.34 -28.09 -28.72
N ARG A 37 -18.61 -28.25 -27.43
CA ARG A 37 -17.59 -28.62 -26.43
C ARG A 37 -16.99 -30.00 -26.72
N GLY A 38 -17.81 -30.96 -27.11
CA GLY A 38 -17.37 -32.29 -27.51
C GLY A 38 -16.51 -32.28 -28.77
N VAL A 39 -16.83 -31.43 -29.76
CA VAL A 39 -15.99 -31.23 -30.94
C VAL A 39 -14.63 -30.65 -30.55
N LEU A 40 -14.61 -29.60 -29.73
CA LEU A 40 -13.37 -28.96 -29.28
C LEU A 40 -12.47 -29.95 -28.52
N ASN A 41 -13.03 -30.73 -27.59
CA ASN A 41 -12.29 -31.74 -26.83
C ASN A 41 -11.68 -32.81 -27.76
N ARG A 42 -12.40 -33.23 -28.82
CA ARG A 42 -11.83 -34.15 -29.82
C ARG A 42 -10.64 -33.53 -30.57
N CYS A 43 -10.71 -32.24 -30.90
CA CYS A 43 -9.61 -31.51 -31.51
C CYS A 43 -8.40 -31.43 -30.57
N GLU A 44 -8.60 -31.07 -29.30
CA GLU A 44 -7.54 -31.02 -28.28
C GLU A 44 -6.90 -32.40 -28.06
N HIS A 45 -7.72 -33.45 -28.00
CA HIS A 45 -7.24 -34.81 -27.84
C HIS A 45 -6.40 -35.26 -29.04
N ALA A 46 -6.83 -34.93 -30.26
CA ALA A 46 -6.05 -35.19 -31.47
C ALA A 46 -4.72 -34.42 -31.44
N ALA A 47 -4.73 -33.13 -31.11
CA ALA A 47 -3.52 -32.31 -31.00
C ALA A 47 -2.53 -32.89 -29.98
N LYS A 48 -3.02 -33.36 -28.83
CA LYS A 48 -2.20 -34.00 -27.79
C LYS A 48 -1.58 -35.34 -28.24
N MET A 49 -2.20 -36.05 -29.17
CA MET A 49 -1.60 -37.25 -29.76
C MET A 49 -0.39 -36.90 -30.63
N PHE A 50 -0.48 -35.81 -31.39
CA PHE A 50 0.64 -35.32 -32.20
C PHE A 50 1.75 -34.69 -31.34
N SER A 51 1.41 -34.06 -30.21
CA SER A 51 2.40 -33.45 -29.30
C SER A 51 3.27 -34.47 -28.56
N ARG A 52 2.97 -35.76 -28.64
CA ARG A 52 3.81 -36.86 -28.12
C ARG A 52 4.97 -37.23 -29.05
N ALA A 53 5.07 -36.59 -30.22
CA ALA A 53 6.23 -36.72 -31.06
C ALA A 53 7.50 -36.31 -30.30
N THR A 54 8.58 -37.07 -30.48
CA THR A 54 9.89 -36.75 -29.91
C THR A 54 10.32 -35.37 -30.39
N LEU A 55 10.28 -34.38 -29.49
CA LEU A 55 10.79 -33.05 -29.81
C LEU A 55 12.31 -33.14 -30.02
N PRO A 56 12.86 -32.43 -31.03
CA PRO A 56 14.30 -32.37 -31.21
C PRO A 56 14.94 -31.73 -29.97
N LYS A 57 16.04 -32.30 -29.49
CA LYS A 57 16.81 -31.68 -28.40
C LYS A 57 17.34 -30.33 -28.90
N PRO A 58 17.02 -29.21 -28.24
CA PRO A 58 17.52 -27.91 -28.66
C PRO A 58 19.05 -27.85 -28.48
N SER A 59 19.72 -27.06 -29.32
CA SER A 59 21.15 -26.81 -29.17
C SER A 59 21.45 -26.00 -27.91
N GLU A 60 22.59 -26.23 -27.26
CA GLU A 60 23.00 -25.48 -26.08
C GLU A 60 23.06 -23.97 -26.35
N LYS A 61 23.59 -23.57 -27.52
CA LYS A 61 23.65 -22.16 -27.93
C LYS A 61 22.27 -21.49 -27.99
N PHE A 62 21.25 -22.23 -28.44
CA PHE A 62 19.88 -21.72 -28.46
C PHE A 62 19.34 -21.52 -27.04
N VAL A 63 19.53 -22.50 -26.16
CA VAL A 63 19.08 -22.40 -24.76
C VAL A 63 19.76 -21.24 -24.07
N THR A 64 21.09 -21.12 -24.17
CA THR A 64 21.83 -20.01 -23.58
C THR A 64 21.35 -18.66 -24.11
N GLY A 65 21.15 -18.51 -25.42
CA GLY A 65 20.67 -17.24 -26.01
C GLY A 65 19.25 -16.87 -25.60
N VAL A 66 18.36 -17.85 -25.41
CA VAL A 66 17.00 -17.59 -24.90
C VAL A 66 17.03 -17.16 -23.44
N MET A 67 17.80 -17.84 -22.59
CA MET A 67 17.90 -17.51 -21.16
C MET A 67 18.52 -16.12 -20.95
N ASP A 68 19.60 -15.82 -21.68
CA ASP A 68 20.25 -14.51 -21.68
C ASP A 68 19.31 -13.38 -22.18
N ARG A 69 18.41 -13.69 -23.13
CA ARG A 69 17.38 -12.73 -23.55
C ARG A 69 16.29 -12.55 -22.49
N LEU A 70 15.93 -13.59 -21.76
CA LEU A 70 14.92 -13.53 -20.71
C LEU A 70 15.43 -12.68 -19.53
N GLU A 71 16.67 -12.90 -19.11
CA GLU A 71 17.35 -12.13 -18.05
C GLU A 71 17.38 -10.64 -18.40
N ARG A 72 17.78 -10.28 -19.63
CA ARG A 72 17.72 -8.88 -20.09
C ARG A 72 16.31 -8.27 -20.05
N LEU A 73 15.27 -9.06 -20.34
CA LEU A 73 13.90 -8.56 -20.27
C LEU A 73 13.47 -8.34 -18.82
N GLU A 74 13.87 -9.22 -17.91
CA GLU A 74 13.64 -9.06 -16.47
C GLU A 74 14.33 -7.82 -15.90
N GLU A 75 15.57 -7.53 -16.33
CA GLU A 75 16.29 -6.30 -15.96
C GLU A 75 15.60 -5.02 -16.46
N LEU A 76 14.99 -5.08 -17.65
CA LEU A 76 14.29 -3.94 -18.25
C LEU A 76 12.89 -3.75 -17.70
N THR A 77 12.28 -4.78 -17.13
CA THR A 77 11.02 -4.63 -16.41
C THR A 77 11.31 -3.99 -15.05
N PRO A 78 10.86 -2.76 -14.78
CA PRO A 78 10.93 -2.24 -13.42
C PRO A 78 10.18 -3.24 -12.54
N ALA A 79 10.85 -3.71 -11.48
CA ALA A 79 10.29 -4.64 -10.51
C ALA A 79 8.83 -4.28 -10.28
N VAL A 80 7.93 -5.22 -10.56
CA VAL A 80 6.49 -5.09 -10.28
C VAL A 80 6.42 -4.52 -8.88
N VAL A 81 6.04 -3.23 -8.77
CA VAL A 81 5.98 -2.55 -7.49
C VAL A 81 4.97 -3.34 -6.70
N GLU A 82 5.46 -4.18 -5.79
CA GLU A 82 4.63 -5.00 -4.93
C GLU A 82 3.74 -4.01 -4.20
N ARG A 83 2.45 -4.01 -4.57
CA ARG A 83 1.48 -3.15 -3.91
C ARG A 83 1.57 -3.51 -2.43
N PRO A 84 1.91 -2.55 -1.54
CA PRO A 84 2.07 -2.87 -0.14
C PRO A 84 0.78 -3.53 0.35
N THR A 85 0.94 -4.64 1.07
CA THR A 85 -0.17 -5.43 1.60
C THR A 85 -1.15 -4.53 2.38
N PRO A 86 -2.46 -4.85 2.40
CA PRO A 86 -3.48 -3.97 2.99
C PRO A 86 -3.22 -3.65 4.47
N PHE A 87 -2.50 -4.51 5.18
CA PHE A 87 -2.03 -4.32 6.56
C PHE A 87 -1.07 -3.12 6.70
N LEU A 88 -0.11 -2.98 5.78
CA LEU A 88 0.89 -1.90 5.84
C LEU A 88 0.26 -0.52 5.58
N ARG A 89 -0.86 -0.50 4.83
CA ARG A 89 -1.62 0.72 4.53
C ARG A 89 -2.32 1.33 5.75
N TRP A 90 -2.58 0.55 6.79
CA TRP A 90 -3.23 1.01 8.04
C TRP A 90 -2.25 1.23 9.20
N LEU A 91 -1.00 0.77 9.07
CA LEU A 91 0.07 1.01 10.05
C LEU A 91 0.46 2.49 10.14
N PHE A 92 0.61 3.16 8.99
CA PHE A 92 0.98 4.59 8.93
C PHE A 92 -0.02 5.51 9.66
N PRO A 93 -1.35 5.40 9.47
CA PRO A 93 -2.29 6.20 10.25
C PRO A 93 -2.32 5.82 11.74
N ALA A 94 -2.22 4.53 12.08
CA ALA A 94 -2.23 4.09 13.49
C ALA A 94 -1.05 4.65 14.31
N ILE A 95 0.16 4.66 13.73
CA ILE A 95 1.34 5.26 14.36
C ILE A 95 1.19 6.77 14.54
N GLY A 96 0.64 7.47 13.53
CA GLY A 96 0.38 8.90 13.60
C GLY A 96 -0.60 9.27 14.72
N TYR A 97 -1.70 8.54 14.87
CA TYR A 97 -2.65 8.77 15.97
C TYR A 97 -2.05 8.47 17.34
N GLY A 98 -1.27 7.39 17.46
CA GLY A 98 -0.58 7.06 18.70
C GLY A 98 0.40 8.16 19.13
N PHE A 99 1.16 8.70 18.18
CA PHE A 99 2.10 9.79 18.44
C PHE A 99 1.40 11.09 18.84
N ALA A 100 0.30 11.45 18.17
CA ALA A 100 -0.50 12.63 18.51
C ALA A 100 -1.12 12.52 19.92
N LEU A 101 -1.61 11.34 20.30
CA LEU A 101 -2.19 11.08 21.62
C LEU A 101 -1.11 11.13 22.71
N LEU A 102 0.08 10.58 22.44
CA LEU A 102 1.23 10.69 23.33
C LEU A 102 1.62 12.15 23.58
N LEU A 103 1.72 12.96 22.51
CA LEU A 103 2.01 14.38 22.62
C LEU A 103 0.91 15.13 23.39
N MET A 104 -0.36 14.78 23.18
CA MET A 104 -1.48 15.36 23.92
C MET A 104 -1.38 15.05 25.42
N LEU A 105 -1.04 13.80 25.79
CA LEU A 105 -0.86 13.42 27.19
C LEU A 105 0.31 14.14 27.85
N ILE A 106 1.44 14.27 27.15
CA ILE A 106 2.60 15.05 27.62
C ILE A 106 2.20 16.51 27.81
N ALA A 107 1.46 17.08 26.86
CA ALA A 107 0.98 18.46 26.94
C ALA A 107 -0.01 18.67 28.10
N ILE A 108 -0.87 17.70 28.42
CA ILE A 108 -1.79 17.74 29.56
C ILE A 108 -1.00 17.62 30.88
N SER A 109 -0.05 16.69 30.95
CA SER A 109 0.76 16.46 32.16
C SER A 109 1.66 17.64 32.50
N ASN A 110 2.12 18.39 31.49
CA ASN A 110 2.95 19.57 31.67
C ASN A 110 2.14 20.85 31.87
N ARG A 111 0.79 20.78 31.93
CA ARG A 111 0.02 21.93 32.40
C ARG A 111 0.25 22.06 33.89
N GLU A 112 0.94 23.12 34.29
CA GLU A 112 0.90 23.57 35.68
C GLU A 112 -0.56 23.68 36.10
N PRO A 113 -0.96 23.13 37.26
CA PRO A 113 -2.33 23.26 37.71
C PRO A 113 -2.64 24.75 37.78
N LEU A 114 -3.66 25.19 37.03
CA LEU A 114 -4.26 26.50 37.27
C LEU A 114 -4.82 26.43 38.69
N ILE A 115 -4.04 26.92 39.64
CA ILE A 115 -4.48 27.12 41.01
C ILE A 115 -5.48 28.27 40.91
N ASP A 116 -6.75 27.90 40.90
CA ASP A 116 -7.86 28.83 40.84
C ASP A 116 -7.85 29.66 42.13
N THR A 117 -7.87 30.99 42.01
CA THR A 117 -7.72 31.88 43.17
C THR A 117 -8.83 31.69 44.19
N GLU A 118 -10.02 31.24 43.75
CA GLU A 118 -11.11 30.83 44.61
C GLU A 118 -10.75 29.63 45.50
N THR A 119 -9.98 28.65 45.00
CA THR A 119 -9.55 27.49 45.79
C THR A 119 -8.52 27.87 46.86
N VAL A 120 -7.71 28.89 46.63
CA VAL A 120 -6.77 29.44 47.63
C VAL A 120 -7.50 30.28 48.67
N LEU A 121 -8.53 31.03 48.27
CA LEU A 121 -9.35 31.85 49.17
C LEU A 121 -10.28 31.01 50.05
N LEU A 122 -10.75 29.85 49.55
CA LEU A 122 -11.61 28.92 50.29
C LEU A 122 -10.82 27.87 51.08
N ALA A 123 -9.52 27.73 50.82
CA ALA A 123 -8.63 26.90 51.62
C ALA A 123 -8.35 27.58 52.97
N ASP A 124 -9.26 27.42 53.92
CA ASP A 124 -9.05 27.73 55.34
C ASP A 124 -8.01 26.77 55.92
N THR A 125 -6.75 27.01 55.61
CA THR A 125 -5.60 26.29 56.17
C THR A 125 -4.63 27.28 56.79
N PRO A 126 -4.20 27.07 58.05
CA PRO A 126 -3.17 27.89 58.66
C PRO A 126 -1.80 27.49 58.09
N GLN A 127 -1.51 27.92 56.85
CA GLN A 127 -0.18 27.75 56.28
C GLN A 127 0.73 28.89 56.75
N LYS A 128 1.73 28.50 57.54
CA LYS A 128 2.81 29.32 58.07
C LYS A 128 3.62 29.90 56.90
N THR A 129 3.26 31.10 56.43
CA THR A 129 4.07 31.82 55.42
C THR A 129 5.40 32.23 56.05
N GLN A 130 6.46 31.50 55.75
CA GLN A 130 7.82 31.93 56.06
C GLN A 130 8.23 32.93 54.98
N TRP A 131 8.13 34.22 55.29
CA TRP A 131 8.67 35.29 54.46
C TRP A 131 10.19 35.27 54.54
N THR A 132 10.88 34.77 53.52
CA THR A 132 12.32 35.00 53.36
C THR A 132 12.53 36.31 52.63
N PHE A 133 12.79 37.38 53.40
CA PHE A 133 13.23 38.65 52.86
C PHE A 133 14.66 38.49 52.34
N SER A 134 14.85 38.48 51.01
CA SER A 134 16.19 38.52 50.42
C SER A 134 16.80 39.88 50.72
N LYS A 135 17.91 39.89 51.45
CA LYS A 135 18.58 41.09 51.99
C LYS A 135 19.46 41.81 50.95
N GLU A 136 19.28 41.53 49.66
CA GLU A 136 19.97 42.27 48.62
C GLU A 136 19.10 43.45 48.21
N MET A 137 19.35 44.58 48.88
CA MET A 137 18.79 45.87 48.53
C MET A 137 19.57 46.39 47.31
N PRO A 138 18.97 46.49 46.11
CA PRO A 138 19.63 47.15 45.00
C PRO A 138 19.83 48.62 45.35
N GLU A 139 21.04 49.12 45.11
CA GLU A 139 21.44 50.50 45.35
C GLU A 139 20.48 51.45 44.61
N ILE A 140 19.96 52.44 45.34
CA ILE A 140 18.91 53.36 44.87
C ILE A 140 19.37 54.15 43.62
N ASP A 141 20.68 54.31 43.45
CA ASP A 141 21.29 55.02 42.32
C ASP A 141 21.07 54.30 40.98
N THR A 142 20.85 52.98 40.98
CA THR A 142 20.50 52.23 39.77
C THR A 142 19.06 52.46 39.30
N LEU A 143 18.16 52.90 40.18
CA LEU A 143 16.75 53.14 39.85
C LEU A 143 16.48 54.59 39.40
N LEU A 144 17.38 55.52 39.67
CA LEU A 144 17.19 56.95 39.37
C LEU A 144 17.85 57.40 38.05
N ASN A 145 18.68 56.58 37.41
CA ASN A 145 19.41 56.94 36.19
C ASN A 145 18.75 56.53 34.86
N LEU A 146 17.44 56.26 34.84
CA LEU A 146 16.70 55.93 33.60
C LEU A 146 15.75 57.05 33.14
N LYS A 147 16.08 58.30 33.46
CA LYS A 147 15.35 59.45 32.93
C LYS A 147 16.25 60.68 32.76
N GLU A 148 17.06 60.66 31.73
CA GLU A 148 17.52 61.87 31.02
C GLU A 148 18.15 61.44 29.69
N ASP A 149 17.36 61.53 28.61
CA ASP A 149 17.82 61.74 27.23
C ASP A 149 16.58 62.09 26.38
N VAL A 150 16.39 63.39 26.16
CA VAL A 150 15.63 64.01 25.06
C VAL A 150 16.59 64.93 24.33
#